data_AF-A0A2D1UCC8-F1
#
_entry.id   AF-A0A2D1UCC8-F1
#
_cell.length_a   1.000
_cell.length_b   1.000
_cell.length_c   1.000
_cell.angle_alpha   90.00
_cell.angle_beta   90.00
_cell.angle_gamma   90.00
#
_symmetry.space_group_name_H-M   'P 1'
#
loop_
_entity.id
_entity.type
_entity.pdbx_description
1 polymer ?
#
loop_
_entity_poly.entity_id
_entity_poly.type
_entity_poly.pdbx_seq_one_letter_code
_entity_poly.pdbx_strand_id
1 'polypeptide(L)'
;MSLLLPEGILDYFELTQVEKEGKMLNIYLEEKNIAPDGYANKDLESKGFFPEVSIQDFPIRGQKVALRIKRRRWTVKKTAEIISRDWDLVRKGARMTTEFGLFLKGIFG
;
A
#
# COMPACT_ATOMS: atom_id res chain seq x y z
N MET A 1 -16.40 -10.95 2.17
CA MET A 1 -16.07 -9.93 3.21
C MET A 1 -15.21 -8.82 2.59
N SER A 2 -15.71 -8.09 1.58
CA SER A 2 -14.87 -7.23 0.70
C SER A 2 -15.39 -5.80 0.51
N LEU A 3 -16.30 -5.31 1.36
CA LEU A 3 -17.01 -4.04 1.12
C LEU A 3 -16.27 -2.77 1.59
N LEU A 4 -15.03 -2.87 2.09
CA LEU A 4 -14.31 -1.73 2.72
C LEU A 4 -13.04 -1.30 1.99
N LEU A 5 -12.52 -2.13 1.09
CA LEU A 5 -11.20 -1.96 0.49
C LEU A 5 -11.35 -1.95 -1.03
N PRO A 6 -10.67 -1.04 -1.75
CA PRO A 6 -10.67 -1.05 -3.21
C PRO A 6 -10.24 -2.41 -3.74
N GLU A 7 -10.95 -2.89 -4.77
CA GLU A 7 -10.57 -4.15 -5.43
C GLU A 7 -9.15 -4.04 -5.99
N GLY A 8 -8.31 -5.06 -5.70
CA GLY A 8 -6.90 -5.11 -6.07
C GLY A 8 -5.92 -4.59 -5.02
N ILE A 9 -6.38 -3.91 -3.95
CA ILE A 9 -5.45 -3.40 -2.91
C ILE A 9 -4.70 -4.54 -2.20
N LEU A 10 -5.39 -5.66 -1.96
CA LEU A 10 -4.83 -6.82 -1.27
C LEU A 10 -3.87 -7.63 -2.14
N ASP A 11 -3.74 -7.31 -3.44
CA ASP A 11 -2.72 -7.93 -4.28
C ASP A 11 -1.32 -7.44 -3.88
N TYR A 12 -1.22 -6.18 -3.45
CA TYR A 12 0.04 -5.51 -3.10
C TYR A 12 0.22 -5.32 -1.59
N PHE A 13 -0.86 -5.21 -0.85
CA PHE A 13 -0.85 -4.99 0.60
C PHE A 13 -1.40 -6.18 1.36
N GLU A 14 -0.87 -6.38 2.55
CA GLU A 14 -1.39 -7.33 3.54
C GLU A 14 -2.14 -6.56 4.62
N LEU A 15 -3.34 -7.03 4.96
CA LEU A 15 -4.10 -6.51 6.09
C LEU A 15 -3.49 -7.05 7.38
N THR A 16 -2.82 -6.19 8.14
CA THR A 16 -2.12 -6.60 9.37
C THR A 16 -2.99 -6.43 10.61
N GLN A 17 -3.85 -5.41 10.63
CA GLN A 17 -4.65 -5.10 11.80
C GLN A 17 -5.89 -4.28 11.44
N VAL A 18 -6.96 -4.47 12.22
CA VAL A 18 -8.15 -3.62 12.18
C VAL A 18 -8.48 -3.23 13.61
N GLU A 19 -8.51 -1.93 13.88
CA GLU A 19 -8.87 -1.38 15.19
C GLU A 19 -10.09 -0.48 15.08
N LYS A 20 -10.94 -0.53 16.09
CA LYS A 20 -12.08 0.38 16.20
C LYS A 20 -11.87 1.28 17.40
N GLU A 21 -11.77 2.58 17.15
CA GLU A 21 -11.64 3.61 18.16
C GLU A 21 -12.87 4.53 18.11
N GLY A 22 -13.82 4.28 19.01
CA GLY A 22 -15.11 4.98 19.00
C GLY A 22 -15.89 4.77 17.70
N LYS A 23 -16.01 5.84 16.88
CA LYS A 23 -16.68 5.84 15.57
C LYS A 23 -15.70 5.73 14.39
N MET A 24 -14.41 5.57 14.67
CA MET A 24 -13.35 5.47 13.68
C MET A 24 -12.88 4.02 13.56
N LEU A 25 -12.73 3.55 12.32
CA LEU A 25 -12.16 2.25 12.00
C LEU A 25 -10.77 2.47 11.39
N ASN A 26 -9.72 2.09 12.09
CA ASN A 26 -8.35 2.09 11.59
C ASN A 26 -8.07 0.73 10.95
N ILE A 27 -7.67 0.73 9.67
CA ILE A 27 -7.32 -0.46 8.90
C ILE A 27 -5.84 -0.33 8.54
N TYR A 28 -5.02 -1.25 9.03
CA TYR A 28 -3.57 -1.25 8.85
C TYR A 28 -3.17 -2.17 7.71
N LEU A 29 -2.42 -1.61 6.77
CA LEU A 29 -1.97 -2.25 5.55
C LEU A 29 -0.45 -2.14 5.44
N GLU A 30 0.23 -3.27 5.26
CA GLU A 30 1.66 -3.31 5.02
C GLU A 30 1.95 -3.82 3.61
N GLU A 31 2.83 -3.14 2.88
CA GLU A 31 3.19 -3.58 1.54
C GLU A 31 3.90 -4.95 1.61
N LYS A 32 3.42 -5.89 0.80
CA LYS A 32 3.95 -7.26 0.74
C LYS A 32 5.42 -7.25 0.33
N ASN A 33 6.15 -8.29 0.73
CA ASN A 33 7.55 -8.46 0.34
C ASN A 33 7.69 -9.00 -1.09
N ILE A 34 7.12 -8.30 -2.06
CA ILE A 34 7.23 -8.64 -3.48
C ILE A 34 8.19 -7.64 -4.10
N ALA A 35 9.23 -8.14 -4.76
CA ALA A 35 10.22 -7.28 -5.43
C ALA A 35 9.52 -6.30 -6.41
N PRO A 36 9.94 -5.03 -6.47
CA PRO A 36 9.48 -4.11 -7.50
C PRO A 36 9.84 -4.62 -8.91
N ASP A 37 9.05 -4.22 -9.90
CA ASP A 37 9.30 -4.57 -11.29
C ASP A 37 10.67 -4.06 -11.75
N GLY A 38 11.41 -4.88 -12.49
CA GLY A 38 12.79 -4.59 -12.90
C GLY A 38 13.87 -4.90 -11.86
N TYR A 39 13.49 -5.33 -10.64
CA TYR A 39 14.42 -5.69 -9.57
C TYR A 39 14.34 -7.16 -9.13
N ALA A 40 13.51 -7.99 -9.78
CA ALA A 40 13.34 -9.42 -9.46
C ALA A 40 14.65 -10.22 -9.52
N ASN A 41 15.57 -9.85 -10.41
CA ASN A 41 16.88 -10.49 -10.58
C ASN A 41 18.01 -9.84 -9.76
N LYS A 42 17.68 -8.89 -8.87
CA LYS A 42 18.68 -8.22 -8.01
C LYS A 42 18.60 -8.79 -6.59
N ASP A 43 19.75 -8.81 -5.92
CA ASP A 43 19.80 -9.11 -4.50
C ASP A 43 19.23 -7.93 -3.71
N LEU A 44 17.98 -8.09 -3.28
CA LEU A 44 17.27 -7.12 -2.47
C LEU A 44 17.28 -7.54 -1.00
N GLU A 45 17.43 -6.57 -0.12
CA GLU A 45 17.21 -6.74 1.31
C GLU A 45 16.04 -5.85 1.74
N SER A 46 14.95 -6.45 2.19
CA SER A 46 13.81 -5.72 2.76
C SER A 46 14.15 -5.31 4.20
N LYS A 47 14.75 -4.14 4.39
CA LYS A 47 15.18 -3.62 5.71
C LYS A 47 14.15 -2.72 6.42
N GLY A 48 12.89 -2.75 5.99
CA GLY A 48 11.79 -2.17 6.76
C GLY A 48 10.78 -1.43 5.91
N PHE A 49 10.14 -0.43 6.51
CA PHE A 49 9.05 0.32 5.91
C PHE A 49 9.30 1.81 5.97
N PHE A 50 8.82 2.58 5.00
CA PHE A 50 8.70 4.04 5.14
C PHE A 50 7.77 4.39 6.32
N PRO A 51 7.82 5.65 6.81
CA PRO A 51 6.83 6.13 7.77
C PRO A 51 5.40 5.82 7.30
N GLU A 52 4.55 5.45 8.26
CA GLU A 52 3.14 5.16 7.99
C GLU A 52 2.44 6.40 7.44
N VAL A 53 1.62 6.20 6.42
CA VAL A 53 0.73 7.23 5.88
C VAL A 53 -0.71 6.89 6.28
N SER A 54 -1.47 7.90 6.70
CA SER A 54 -2.87 7.73 7.10
C SER A 54 -3.80 8.48 6.15
N ILE A 55 -4.85 7.81 5.65
CA ILE A 55 -5.88 8.42 4.80
C ILE A 55 -7.25 8.23 5.44
N GLN A 56 -8.01 9.29 5.63
CA GLN A 56 -9.27 9.28 6.41
C GLN A 56 -10.55 9.36 5.54
N ASP A 57 -10.41 9.18 4.23
CA ASP A 57 -11.36 9.71 3.23
C ASP A 57 -12.54 8.79 2.89
N PHE A 58 -12.74 7.67 3.59
CA PHE A 58 -13.83 6.73 3.30
C PHE A 58 -14.93 6.79 4.37
N PRO A 59 -15.97 7.65 4.22
CA PRO A 59 -17.16 7.57 5.04
C PRO A 59 -17.98 6.34 4.62
N ILE A 60 -17.67 5.19 5.21
CA ILE A 60 -18.45 3.98 4.95
C ILE A 60 -19.59 3.92 5.95
N ARG A 61 -20.83 4.09 5.45
CA ARG A 61 -22.07 3.94 6.23
C ARG A 61 -22.10 4.79 7.52
N GLY A 62 -21.52 6.00 7.48
CA GLY A 62 -21.47 6.93 8.61
C GLY A 62 -20.37 6.64 9.66
N GLN A 63 -19.49 5.66 9.42
CA GLN A 63 -18.26 5.47 10.18
C GLN A 63 -17.08 6.09 9.45
N LYS A 64 -16.21 6.80 10.21
CA LYS A 64 -14.94 7.31 9.68
C LYS A 64 -14.00 6.13 9.52
N VAL A 65 -13.37 5.97 8.36
CA VAL A 65 -12.36 4.94 8.14
C VAL A 65 -11.01 5.60 7.90
N ALA A 66 -9.98 5.16 8.62
CA ALA A 66 -8.61 5.48 8.32
C ALA A 66 -7.86 4.27 7.79
N LEU A 67 -7.23 4.43 6.63
CA LEU A 67 -6.29 3.46 6.10
C LEU A 67 -4.88 3.89 6.51
N ARG A 68 -4.22 3.04 7.29
CA ARG A 68 -2.87 3.20 7.83
C ARG A 68 -1.92 2.34 7.00
N ILE A 69 -1.15 2.96 6.11
CA ILE A 69 -0.37 2.26 5.10
C ILE A 69 1.11 2.38 5.39
N LYS A 70 1.80 1.24 5.51
CA LYS A 70 3.26 1.17 5.52
C LYS A 70 3.78 0.63 4.19
N ARG A 71 4.59 1.43 3.51
CA ARG A 71 5.26 1.05 2.26
C ARG A 71 6.58 0.38 2.54
N ARG A 72 6.95 -0.62 1.77
CA ARG A 72 8.19 -1.36 1.98
C ARG A 72 9.37 -0.64 1.35
N ARG A 73 10.51 -0.75 2.03
CA ARG A 73 11.81 -0.27 1.58
C ARG A 73 12.69 -1.47 1.27
N TRP A 74 13.26 -1.48 0.07
CA TRP A 74 14.28 -2.45 -0.29
C TRP A 74 15.61 -1.74 -0.47
N THR A 75 16.68 -2.39 -0.03
CA THR A 75 18.04 -1.97 -0.32
C THR A 75 18.63 -2.90 -1.36
N VAL A 76 19.14 -2.34 -2.46
CA VAL A 76 19.90 -3.10 -3.46
C VAL A 76 21.28 -3.38 -2.87
N LYS A 77 21.60 -4.65 -2.58
CA LYS A 77 22.84 -5.00 -1.85
C LYS A 77 24.12 -4.50 -2.54
N LYS A 78 24.14 -4.51 -3.88
CA LYS A 78 25.31 -4.12 -4.68
C LYS A 78 25.62 -2.62 -4.63
N THR A 79 24.61 -1.78 -4.50
CA THR A 79 24.74 -0.31 -4.61
C THR A 79 24.39 0.42 -3.32
N ALA A 80 23.86 -0.30 -2.32
CA ALA A 80 23.22 0.26 -1.13
C ALA A 80 22.07 1.24 -1.42
N GLU A 81 21.57 1.26 -2.66
CA GLU A 81 20.47 2.11 -3.09
C GLU A 81 19.16 1.67 -2.43
N ILE A 82 18.42 2.63 -1.88
CA ILE A 82 17.08 2.39 -1.33
C ILE A 82 16.06 2.60 -2.44
N ILE A 83 15.28 1.55 -2.71
CA ILE A 83 14.23 1.56 -3.72
C ILE A 83 12.87 1.31 -3.07
N SER A 84 11.83 1.73 -3.78
CA SER A 84 10.43 1.47 -3.44
C SER A 84 9.67 1.14 -4.72
N ARG A 85 8.50 0.52 -4.59
CA ARG A 85 7.63 0.27 -5.75
C ARG A 85 7.20 1.59 -6.40
N ASP A 86 7.37 1.67 -7.72
CA ASP A 86 6.82 2.74 -8.54
C ASP A 86 5.34 2.49 -8.78
N TRP A 87 4.49 3.22 -8.06
CA TRP A 87 3.05 3.09 -8.13
C TRP A 87 2.45 3.67 -9.42
N ASP A 88 3.15 4.57 -10.12
CA ASP A 88 2.73 5.06 -11.43
C ASP A 88 2.91 4.00 -12.51
N LEU A 89 3.97 3.20 -12.41
CA LEU A 89 4.19 2.03 -13.26
C LEU A 89 3.14 0.96 -13.01
N VAL A 90 2.86 0.63 -11.74
CA VAL A 90 1.80 -0.31 -11.37
C VAL A 90 0.45 0.14 -11.92
N ARG A 91 0.13 1.44 -11.86
CA ARG A 91 -1.07 2.04 -12.45
C ARG A 91 -1.23 1.82 -13.95
N LYS A 92 -0.12 1.82 -14.68
CA LYS A 92 -0.12 1.62 -16.14
C LYS A 92 -0.13 0.15 -16.54
N GLY A 93 0.50 -0.71 -15.74
CA GLY A 93 0.73 -2.13 -16.07
C GLY A 93 -0.32 -3.10 -15.50
N ALA A 94 -0.89 -2.81 -14.33
CA ALA A 94 -1.96 -3.62 -13.77
C ALA A 94 -3.31 -3.21 -14.39
N ARG A 95 -4.21 -4.18 -14.60
CA ARG A 95 -5.65 -3.90 -14.83
C ARG A 95 -6.24 -3.34 -13.55
N MET A 96 -5.78 -2.16 -13.15
CA MET A 96 -6.24 -1.52 -11.93
C MET A 96 -7.67 -1.10 -12.10
N THR A 97 -8.48 -1.39 -11.10
CA THR A 97 -9.80 -0.80 -10.99
C THR A 97 -9.64 0.72 -10.91
N THR A 98 -10.58 1.45 -11.50
CA THR A 98 -10.58 2.92 -11.49
C THR A 98 -10.48 3.46 -10.06
N GLU A 99 -11.15 2.78 -9.11
CA GLU A 99 -11.12 3.11 -7.68
C GLU A 99 -9.73 2.94 -7.06
N PHE A 100 -9.03 1.83 -7.33
CA PHE A 100 -7.67 1.63 -6.83
C PHE A 100 -6.68 2.60 -7.46
N GLY A 101 -6.84 2.94 -8.75
CA GLY A 101 -6.02 3.96 -9.42
C GLY A 101 -6.17 5.35 -8.84
N LEU A 102 -7.40 5.77 -8.56
CA LEU A 102 -7.69 7.05 -7.90
C LEU A 102 -7.19 7.05 -6.46
N PHE A 103 -7.33 5.93 -5.75
CA PHE A 103 -6.78 5.76 -4.40
C PHE A 103 -5.27 5.97 -4.38
N LEU A 104 -4.51 5.26 -5.22
CA LEU A 104 -3.06 5.43 -5.28
C LEU A 104 -2.66 6.87 -5.62
N LYS A 105 -3.37 7.53 -6.54
CA LYS A 105 -3.11 8.93 -6.90
C LYS A 105 -3.31 9.88 -5.71
N GLY A 106 -4.33 9.67 -4.89
CA GLY A 106 -4.55 10.50 -3.70
C GLY A 106 -3.48 10.36 -2.61
N ILE A 107 -2.70 9.28 -2.63
CA ILE A 107 -1.72 8.96 -1.58
C ILE A 107 -0.28 9.21 -2.05
N PHE A 108 -0.02 8.91 -3.32
CA PHE A 108 1.32 8.84 -3.89
C PHE A 108 1.56 9.82 -5.05
N GLY A 109 0.53 10.54 -5.50
CA GLY A 109 0.57 11.49 -6.62
C GLY A 109 0.61 12.95 -6.20
#